data_AF-A0A6G4XCQ7-F1
#
_entry.id   AF-A0A6G4XCQ7-F1
#
_cell.length_a   1.000
_cell.length_b   1.000
_cell.length_c   1.000
_cell.angle_alpha   90.00
_cell.angle_beta   90.00
_cell.angle_gamma   90.00
#
_symmetry.space_group_name_H-M   'P 1'
#
loop_
_entity.id
_entity.type
_entity.pdbx_description
1 polymer ?
#
loop_
_entity_poly.entity_id
_entity_poly.type
_entity_poly.pdbx_seq_one_letter_code
_entity_poly.pdbx_strand_id
1 'polypeptide(L)'
;MSWLTAARASVRTRALTALALLVPLAACSPAADSAKPRATAAGFPYTVTNCGVKTTFTAPPERAVTMNQHVTEVMLELGLKDRIAGTAYLDDAVLPEYAKDYESRPVLADEYPSYEKLLSANNEIITRAGGRNVFADLDKSFGDASWENVVERAPEVIVIYDYGAQTVAQKKKRLLEDPALADVPAIKNKRFAVLPLSDAVLGVRAPAAVEKLAEQLHPDVAR
;
A
#
# COMPACT_ATOMS: atom_id res chain seq x y z
N MET A 1 37.79 30.03 -22.34
CA MET A 1 36.89 31.18 -22.07
C MET A 1 36.58 31.15 -20.57
N SER A 2 37.44 31.70 -19.71
CA SER A 2 37.49 33.12 -19.28
C SER A 2 36.10 33.56 -18.80
N TRP A 3 35.84 33.91 -17.54
CA TRP A 3 36.64 34.75 -16.63
C TRP A 3 36.36 34.45 -15.14
N LEU A 4 37.43 34.44 -14.35
CA LEU A 4 37.47 34.71 -12.91
C LEU A 4 37.55 36.23 -12.68
N THR A 5 36.95 36.72 -11.60
CA THR A 5 37.40 37.97 -10.96
C THR A 5 37.31 37.84 -9.44
N ALA A 6 38.48 37.65 -8.83
CA ALA A 6 38.72 37.85 -7.42
C ALA A 6 39.15 39.31 -7.20
N ALA A 7 38.61 39.98 -6.18
CA ALA A 7 39.16 41.22 -5.66
C ALA A 7 39.67 40.97 -4.24
N ARG A 8 40.99 41.04 -4.06
CA ARG A 8 41.65 41.15 -2.76
C ARG A 8 41.70 42.63 -2.38
N ALA A 9 41.35 42.96 -1.14
CA ALA A 9 41.73 44.21 -0.50
C ALA A 9 42.50 43.91 0.78
N SER A 10 43.68 44.50 0.88
CA SER A 10 44.69 44.33 1.92
C SER A 10 44.54 45.32 3.07
N VAL A 11 44.65 44.79 4.29
CA VAL A 11 45.35 45.30 5.49
C VAL A 11 45.01 46.72 5.99
N ARG A 12 44.60 46.81 7.27
CA ARG A 12 45.25 47.67 8.28
C ARG A 12 44.78 47.36 9.70
N THR A 13 45.70 46.82 10.49
CA THR A 13 45.62 46.64 11.94
C THR A 13 45.59 48.02 12.61
N ARG A 14 44.57 48.29 13.42
CA ARG A 14 44.61 49.31 14.47
C ARG A 14 43.90 48.75 15.70
N ALA A 15 44.70 48.45 16.72
CA ALA A 15 44.21 48.21 18.07
C ALA A 15 43.77 49.55 18.67
N LEU A 16 42.53 49.63 19.15
CA LEU A 16 42.03 50.66 20.05
C LEU A 16 41.04 50.00 21.02
N THR A 17 41.51 49.80 22.24
CA THR A 17 40.72 49.63 23.46
C THR A 17 39.82 50.85 23.68
N ALA A 18 38.52 50.65 23.92
CA ALA A 18 37.82 51.11 25.14
C ALA A 18 36.29 51.13 24.98
N LEU A 19 35.66 50.87 26.14
CA LEU A 19 34.33 51.30 26.57
C LEU A 19 33.11 50.54 26.06
N ALA A 20 32.71 49.56 26.88
CA ALA A 20 31.37 49.02 26.93
C ALA A 20 30.35 50.13 27.24
N LEU A 21 29.59 50.53 26.24
CA LEU A 21 28.25 51.09 26.43
C LEU A 21 27.25 50.03 25.99
N LEU A 22 26.48 49.49 26.96
CA LEU A 22 25.29 48.69 26.69
C LEU A 22 24.24 49.59 26.03
N VAL A 23 24.20 49.56 24.70
CA VAL A 23 23.03 49.97 23.91
C VAL A 23 22.13 48.73 23.84
N PRO A 24 20.86 48.78 24.31
CA PRO A 24 19.92 47.73 23.98
C PRO A 24 19.60 47.86 22.49
N LEU A 25 20.27 47.07 21.65
CA LEU A 25 19.77 46.82 20.31
C LEU A 25 18.43 46.12 20.47
N ALA A 26 17.35 46.81 20.11
CA ALA A 26 16.10 46.18 19.72
C ALA A 26 16.39 45.35 18.46
N ALA A 27 16.90 44.14 18.67
CA ALA A 27 16.95 43.14 17.64
C ALA A 27 15.50 42.77 17.33
N CYS A 28 15.02 43.16 16.16
CA CYS A 28 13.98 42.41 15.48
C CYS A 28 14.55 41.01 15.21
N SER A 29 14.49 40.13 16.20
CA SER A 29 14.37 38.71 15.91
C SER A 29 13.09 38.59 15.08
N PRO A 30 13.09 37.86 13.94
CA PRO A 30 11.83 37.37 13.43
C PRO A 30 11.20 36.65 14.62
N ALA A 31 10.00 37.09 15.02
CA ALA A 31 9.25 36.41 16.05
C ALA A 31 9.33 34.93 15.67
N ALA A 32 9.96 34.13 16.55
CA ALA A 32 9.94 32.70 16.39
C ALA A 32 8.46 32.39 16.20
N ASP A 33 8.10 31.96 15.00
CA ASP A 33 6.75 31.52 14.70
C ASP A 33 6.49 30.50 15.79
N SER A 34 5.65 30.90 16.75
CA SER A 34 5.30 30.07 17.89
C SER A 34 4.83 28.78 17.25
N ALA A 35 5.67 27.75 17.33
CA ALA A 35 5.40 26.48 16.68
C ALA A 35 4.00 26.10 17.11
N LYS A 36 3.06 26.12 16.15
CA LYS A 36 1.67 25.73 16.43
C LYS A 36 1.77 24.43 17.22
N PRO A 37 1.10 24.29 18.38
CA PRO A 37 1.20 23.08 19.18
C PRO A 37 0.99 21.90 18.24
N ARG A 38 2.04 21.09 18.05
CA ARG A 38 1.93 19.86 17.27
C ARG A 38 0.84 19.07 17.99
N ALA A 39 -0.28 18.83 17.32
CA ALA A 39 -1.36 18.06 17.89
C ALA A 39 -0.77 16.78 18.46
N THR A 40 -0.88 16.60 19.78
CA THR A 40 -0.50 15.35 20.43
C THR A 40 -1.36 14.29 19.79
N ALA A 41 -0.72 13.37 19.05
CA ALA A 41 -1.42 12.23 18.49
C ALA A 41 -2.19 11.56 19.62
N ALA A 42 -3.47 11.25 19.39
CA ALA A 42 -4.23 10.44 20.33
C ALA A 42 -3.37 9.21 20.66
N GLY A 43 -3.08 9.02 21.94
CA GLY A 43 -2.26 7.92 22.40
C GLY A 43 -2.90 6.58 22.03
N PHE A 44 -2.22 5.51 22.40
CA PHE A 44 -2.78 4.18 22.18
C PHE A 44 -3.85 3.88 23.25
N PRO A 45 -4.92 3.14 22.91
CA PRO A 45 -5.14 2.47 21.63
C PRO A 45 -5.60 3.39 20.49
N TYR A 46 -5.04 3.19 19.30
CA TYR A 46 -5.39 3.92 18.08
C TYR A 46 -5.98 2.97 17.04
N THR A 47 -7.20 3.22 16.60
CA THR A 47 -7.88 2.41 15.58
C THR A 47 -7.88 3.12 14.24
N VAL A 48 -7.28 2.48 13.24
CA VAL A 48 -7.35 2.91 11.84
C VAL A 48 -8.38 2.04 11.11
N THR A 49 -9.16 2.65 10.23
CA THR A 49 -9.95 1.92 9.23
C THR A 49 -9.32 2.17 7.87
N ASN A 50 -8.78 1.13 7.26
CA ASN A 50 -8.17 1.19 5.93
C ASN A 50 -8.79 0.07 5.07
N CYS A 51 -9.30 0.43 3.89
CA CYS A 51 -10.01 -0.49 2.99
C CYS A 51 -11.14 -1.30 3.67
N GLY A 52 -11.85 -0.69 4.63
CA GLY A 52 -12.92 -1.35 5.39
C GLY A 52 -12.44 -2.29 6.50
N VAL A 53 -11.13 -2.58 6.57
CA VAL A 53 -10.52 -3.33 7.67
C VAL A 53 -10.23 -2.38 8.82
N LYS A 54 -10.74 -2.71 10.00
CA LYS A 54 -10.43 -2.00 11.25
C LYS A 54 -9.26 -2.68 11.95
N THR A 55 -8.19 -1.93 12.19
CA THR A 55 -7.03 -2.39 12.94
C THR A 55 -6.80 -1.46 14.12
N THR A 56 -6.78 -2.03 15.33
CA THR A 56 -6.46 -1.30 16.57
C THR A 56 -5.03 -1.60 16.98
N PHE A 57 -4.22 -0.54 17.06
CA PHE A 57 -2.88 -0.58 17.63
C PHE A 57 -2.98 -0.23 19.11
N THR A 58 -2.35 -1.02 19.98
CA THR A 58 -2.33 -0.77 21.44
C THR A 58 -1.00 -0.18 21.91
N ALA A 59 0.00 -0.13 21.03
CA ALA A 59 1.30 0.51 21.22
C ALA A 59 1.88 0.90 19.84
N PRO A 60 2.92 1.76 19.78
CA PRO A 60 3.62 2.06 18.53
C PRO A 60 4.13 0.78 17.86
N PRO A 61 3.94 0.60 16.53
CA PRO A 61 4.50 -0.54 15.81
C PRO A 61 6.02 -0.62 15.96
N GLU A 62 6.50 -1.77 16.39
CA GLU A 62 7.94 -1.95 16.64
C GLU A 62 8.72 -2.43 15.41
N ARG A 63 8.01 -3.06 14.47
CA ARG A 63 8.57 -3.69 13.27
C ARG A 63 7.60 -3.53 12.09
N ALA A 64 7.97 -2.73 11.10
CA ALA A 64 7.19 -2.43 9.91
C ALA A 64 7.95 -2.85 8.66
N VAL A 65 7.24 -3.33 7.65
CA VAL A 65 7.78 -3.55 6.31
C VAL A 65 7.24 -2.45 5.40
N THR A 66 8.12 -1.78 4.66
CA THR A 66 7.72 -0.76 3.69
C THR A 66 7.61 -1.39 2.31
N MET A 67 6.51 -1.08 1.60
CA MET A 67 6.20 -1.73 0.31
C MET A 67 6.60 -0.88 -0.91
N ASN A 68 7.16 0.32 -0.69
CA ASN A 68 7.69 1.21 -1.71
C ASN A 68 8.83 2.07 -1.16
N GLN A 69 9.71 2.52 -2.05
CA GLN A 69 10.77 3.48 -1.75
C GLN A 69 10.25 4.75 -1.08
N HIS A 70 9.22 5.42 -1.63
CA HIS A 70 8.69 6.65 -1.03
C HIS A 70 8.18 6.47 0.41
N VAL A 71 7.58 5.31 0.75
CA VAL A 71 7.13 5.01 2.12
C VAL A 71 8.34 4.83 3.05
N THR A 72 9.40 4.21 2.54
CA THR A 72 10.66 4.04 3.26
C THR A 72 11.29 5.39 3.58
N GLU A 73 11.40 6.28 2.60
CA GLU A 73 11.98 7.62 2.79
C GLU A 73 11.15 8.48 3.75
N VAL A 74 9.81 8.43 3.67
CA VAL A 74 8.94 9.08 4.66
C VAL A 74 9.21 8.56 6.08
N MET A 75 9.39 7.25 6.25
CA MET A 75 9.72 6.68 7.56
C MET A 75 11.11 7.08 8.05
N LEU A 76 12.10 7.17 7.16
CA LEU A 76 13.45 7.65 7.49
C LEU A 76 13.41 9.11 7.94
N GLU A 77 12.66 9.96 7.24
CA GLU A 77 12.54 11.38 7.58
C GLU A 77 11.77 11.63 8.89
N LEU A 78 10.85 10.74 9.24
CA LEU A 78 10.20 10.74 10.54
C LEU A 78 11.09 10.19 11.68
N GLY A 79 12.33 9.80 11.39
CA GLY A 79 13.26 9.23 12.37
C GLY A 79 12.87 7.82 12.81
N LEU A 80 12.02 7.12 12.05
CA LEU A 80 11.48 5.79 12.38
C LEU A 80 12.35 4.66 11.85
N LYS A 81 13.60 4.93 11.50
CA LYS A 81 14.52 3.96 10.91
C LYS A 81 14.58 2.65 11.70
N ASP A 82 14.63 2.70 13.03
CA ASP A 82 14.75 1.52 13.91
C ASP A 82 13.49 0.65 13.95
N ARG A 83 12.38 1.16 13.40
CA ARG A 83 11.11 0.44 13.29
C ARG A 83 10.97 -0.29 11.96
N ILE A 84 11.87 -0.10 11.00
CA ILE A 84 11.82 -0.75 9.68
C ILE A 84 12.47 -2.14 9.77
N ALA A 85 11.69 -3.19 9.59
CA ALA A 85 12.16 -4.57 9.56
C ALA A 85 12.66 -5.02 8.18
N GLY A 86 12.23 -4.34 7.12
CA GLY A 86 12.66 -4.59 5.74
C GLY A 86 11.94 -3.65 4.77
N THR A 87 12.51 -3.50 3.59
CA THR A 87 12.03 -2.60 2.54
C THR A 87 11.69 -3.39 1.29
N ALA A 88 10.91 -2.82 0.37
CA ALA A 88 10.60 -3.43 -0.91
C ALA A 88 10.37 -2.35 -1.95
N TYR A 89 10.54 -2.73 -3.21
CA TYR A 89 10.29 -1.89 -4.38
C TYR A 89 11.08 -0.57 -4.33
N LEU A 90 12.40 -0.71 -4.52
CA LEU A 90 13.31 0.41 -4.73
C LEU A 90 13.20 0.85 -6.19
N ASP A 91 12.51 1.97 -6.43
CA ASP A 91 12.08 2.43 -7.75
C ASP A 91 12.97 3.53 -8.36
N ASP A 92 13.89 4.12 -7.60
CA ASP A 92 14.86 5.14 -8.05
C ASP A 92 16.18 5.12 -7.23
N ALA A 93 17.14 5.98 -7.60
CA ALA A 93 18.37 6.19 -6.85
C ALA A 93 18.07 6.69 -5.43
N VAL A 94 18.56 5.95 -4.43
CA VAL A 94 18.48 6.35 -3.03
C VAL A 94 19.25 7.66 -2.82
N LEU A 95 18.64 8.63 -2.15
CA LEU A 95 19.30 9.88 -1.80
C LEU A 95 20.56 9.62 -0.97
N PRO A 96 21.67 10.35 -1.19
CA PRO A 96 22.94 10.11 -0.49
C PRO A 96 22.82 10.10 1.04
N GLU A 97 21.89 10.89 1.59
CA GLU A 97 21.58 10.96 3.02
C GLU A 97 20.95 9.67 3.60
N TYR A 98 20.28 8.86 2.79
CA TYR A 98 19.60 7.63 3.23
C TYR A 98 20.37 6.34 2.85
N ALA A 99 21.46 6.43 2.08
CA ALA A 99 22.18 5.28 1.55
C ALA A 99 22.58 4.25 2.62
N LYS A 100 23.14 4.70 3.75
CA LYS A 100 23.55 3.82 4.86
C LYS A 100 22.37 3.12 5.53
N ASP A 101 21.24 3.81 5.64
CA ASP A 101 20.05 3.24 6.26
C ASP A 101 19.44 2.17 5.35
N TYR A 102 19.45 2.38 4.01
CA TYR A 102 19.04 1.35 3.04
C TYR A 102 19.96 0.13 3.03
N GLU A 103 21.28 0.32 3.05
CA GLU A 103 22.27 -0.79 3.10
C GLU A 103 22.06 -1.69 4.35
N SER A 104 21.60 -1.09 5.45
CA SER A 104 21.36 -1.82 6.70
C SER A 104 20.05 -2.62 6.74
N ARG A 105 19.19 -2.51 5.71
CA ARG A 105 17.86 -3.10 5.67
C ARG A 105 17.73 -4.09 4.53
N PRO A 106 17.15 -5.28 4.77
CA PRO A 106 16.94 -6.23 3.70
C PRO A 106 15.88 -5.69 2.73
N VAL A 107 16.22 -5.65 1.44
CA VAL A 107 15.25 -5.52 0.36
C VAL A 107 14.57 -6.87 0.21
N LEU A 108 13.30 -6.94 0.60
CA LEU A 108 12.50 -8.16 0.65
C LEU A 108 11.90 -8.51 -0.72
N ALA A 109 11.78 -7.53 -1.63
CA ALA A 109 11.32 -7.72 -3.00
C ALA A 109 11.78 -6.55 -3.91
N ASP A 110 12.22 -6.88 -5.13
CA ASP A 110 12.76 -5.91 -6.09
C ASP A 110 11.68 -4.98 -6.68
N GLU A 111 10.44 -5.44 -6.83
CA GLU A 111 9.35 -4.66 -7.42
C GLU A 111 7.97 -5.10 -6.89
N TYR A 112 6.91 -4.26 -7.04
CA TYR A 112 5.55 -4.82 -7.10
C TYR A 112 5.52 -5.80 -8.28
N PRO A 113 4.87 -6.96 -8.13
CA PRO A 113 4.78 -7.90 -9.23
C PRO A 113 4.20 -7.24 -10.49
N SER A 114 4.81 -7.52 -11.65
CA SER A 114 4.33 -7.04 -12.94
C SER A 114 2.84 -7.35 -13.14
N TYR A 115 2.14 -6.61 -14.01
CA TYR A 115 0.75 -6.90 -14.36
C TYR A 115 0.57 -8.37 -14.78
N GLU A 116 1.58 -8.96 -15.42
CA GLU A 116 1.69 -10.38 -15.76
C GLU A 116 1.82 -11.33 -14.56
N LYS A 117 2.54 -10.92 -13.51
CA LYS A 117 2.56 -11.68 -12.25
C LYS A 117 1.24 -11.52 -11.48
N LEU A 118 0.61 -10.35 -11.50
CA LEU A 118 -0.76 -10.17 -10.98
C LEU A 118 -1.81 -10.96 -11.79
N LEU A 119 -1.66 -11.05 -13.12
CA LEU A 119 -2.44 -11.90 -14.05
C LEU A 119 -2.41 -13.35 -13.57
N SER A 120 -1.22 -13.89 -13.28
CA SER A 120 -1.08 -15.27 -12.79
C SER A 120 -1.73 -15.48 -11.43
N ALA A 121 -1.64 -14.52 -10.51
CA ALA A 121 -1.97 -14.75 -9.10
C ALA A 121 -3.45 -15.11 -8.86
N ASN A 122 -4.38 -14.41 -9.51
CA ASN A 122 -5.81 -14.68 -9.37
C ASN A 122 -6.19 -16.04 -9.97
N ASN A 123 -5.72 -16.31 -11.19
CA ASN A 123 -5.95 -17.58 -11.84
C ASN A 123 -5.30 -18.73 -11.07
N GLU A 124 -4.11 -18.52 -10.51
CA GLU A 124 -3.39 -19.49 -9.67
C GLU A 124 -4.11 -19.75 -8.35
N ILE A 125 -4.66 -18.72 -7.69
CA ILE A 125 -5.45 -18.91 -6.46
C ILE A 125 -6.68 -19.78 -6.77
N ILE A 126 -7.42 -19.48 -7.85
CA ILE A 126 -8.58 -20.26 -8.28
C ILE A 126 -8.17 -21.69 -8.64
N THR A 127 -7.10 -21.86 -9.42
CA THR A 127 -6.60 -23.15 -9.88
C THR A 127 -6.14 -24.02 -8.71
N ARG A 128 -5.38 -23.45 -7.77
CA ARG A 128 -4.88 -24.17 -6.58
C ARG A 128 -5.99 -24.46 -5.58
N ALA A 129 -7.05 -23.66 -5.55
CA ALA A 129 -8.26 -23.95 -4.80
C ALA A 129 -9.13 -25.05 -5.45
N GLY A 130 -8.67 -25.66 -6.56
CA GLY A 130 -9.39 -26.71 -7.27
C GLY A 130 -10.52 -26.21 -8.17
N GLY A 131 -10.53 -24.92 -8.51
CA GLY A 131 -11.45 -24.31 -9.47
C GLY A 131 -10.83 -24.17 -10.86
N ARG A 132 -11.66 -23.82 -11.84
CA ARG A 132 -11.21 -23.39 -13.17
C ARG A 132 -11.78 -22.00 -13.46
N ASN A 133 -10.92 -21.03 -13.72
CA ASN A 133 -11.36 -19.71 -14.16
C ASN A 133 -11.92 -19.83 -15.59
N VAL A 134 -13.22 -19.55 -15.75
CA VAL A 134 -13.86 -19.60 -17.07
C VAL A 134 -13.40 -18.49 -18.01
N PHE A 135 -12.62 -17.52 -17.52
CA PHE A 135 -12.02 -16.40 -18.27
C PHE A 135 -10.48 -16.45 -18.33
N ALA A 136 -9.87 -17.63 -18.13
CA ALA A 136 -8.41 -17.79 -18.13
C ALA A 136 -7.74 -17.47 -19.49
N ASP A 137 -8.51 -17.41 -20.58
CA ASP A 137 -8.10 -17.06 -21.95
C ASP A 137 -8.03 -15.55 -22.22
N LEU A 138 -8.49 -14.70 -21.30
CA LEU A 138 -8.41 -13.24 -21.46
C LEU A 138 -7.05 -12.71 -21.02
N ASP A 139 -6.42 -11.87 -21.85
CA ASP A 139 -5.12 -11.23 -21.58
C ASP A 139 -5.19 -10.08 -20.53
N LYS A 140 -6.20 -10.06 -19.64
CA LYS A 140 -6.42 -9.00 -18.63
C LYS A 140 -6.70 -9.59 -17.25
N SER A 141 -6.04 -9.09 -16.19
CA SER A 141 -6.26 -9.56 -14.80
C SER A 141 -7.60 -9.07 -14.25
N PHE A 142 -7.96 -7.86 -14.66
CA PHE A 142 -9.25 -7.24 -14.42
C PHE A 142 -9.72 -6.68 -15.75
N GLY A 143 -10.80 -7.24 -16.27
CA GLY A 143 -11.41 -6.82 -17.51
C GLY A 143 -12.92 -6.87 -17.39
N ASP A 144 -13.58 -6.02 -18.16
CA ASP A 144 -15.03 -6.10 -18.28
C ASP A 144 -15.38 -7.32 -19.14
N ALA A 145 -16.16 -8.22 -18.56
CA ALA A 145 -16.85 -9.28 -19.31
C ALA A 145 -18.27 -8.80 -19.60
N SER A 146 -18.75 -9.04 -20.82
CA SER A 146 -20.15 -8.83 -21.15
C SER A 146 -21.01 -9.92 -20.49
N TRP A 147 -22.29 -9.64 -20.23
CA TRP A 147 -23.18 -10.62 -19.61
C TRP A 147 -23.43 -11.82 -20.54
N GLU A 148 -23.40 -11.61 -21.85
CA GLU A 148 -23.49 -12.67 -22.85
C GLU A 148 -22.36 -13.68 -22.68
N ASN A 149 -21.12 -13.20 -22.49
CA ASN A 149 -19.97 -14.08 -22.24
C ASN A 149 -20.11 -14.87 -20.94
N VAL A 150 -20.70 -14.26 -19.89
CA VAL A 150 -20.95 -14.95 -18.62
C VAL A 150 -21.98 -16.05 -18.78
N VAL A 151 -23.05 -15.78 -19.54
CA VAL A 151 -24.10 -16.76 -19.85
C VAL A 151 -23.54 -17.92 -20.67
N GLU A 152 -22.80 -17.62 -21.74
CA GLU A 152 -22.18 -18.62 -22.62
C GLU A 152 -21.18 -19.52 -21.88
N ARG A 153 -20.35 -18.92 -21.01
CA ARG A 153 -19.33 -19.64 -20.24
C ARG A 153 -19.90 -20.38 -19.02
N ALA A 154 -21.15 -20.12 -18.67
CA ALA A 154 -21.97 -20.84 -17.69
C ALA A 154 -21.23 -21.24 -16.39
N PRO A 155 -20.68 -20.29 -15.61
CA PRO A 155 -19.95 -20.62 -14.39
C PRO A 155 -20.84 -21.30 -13.33
N GLU A 156 -20.27 -22.27 -12.63
CA GLU A 156 -20.93 -22.98 -11.51
C GLU A 156 -20.85 -22.24 -10.18
N VAL A 157 -19.83 -21.39 -10.02
CA VAL A 157 -19.63 -20.52 -8.86
C VAL A 157 -19.20 -19.15 -9.34
N ILE A 158 -19.75 -18.08 -8.75
CA ILE A 158 -19.26 -16.72 -8.95
C ILE A 158 -18.42 -16.31 -7.73
N VAL A 159 -17.14 -16.01 -7.96
CA VAL A 159 -16.26 -15.47 -6.92
C VAL A 159 -16.47 -13.95 -6.86
N ILE A 160 -16.93 -13.45 -5.72
CA ILE A 160 -17.17 -12.04 -5.47
C ILE A 160 -15.99 -11.45 -4.72
N TYR A 161 -15.36 -10.43 -5.29
CA TYR A 161 -14.40 -9.64 -4.55
C TYR A 161 -15.08 -8.69 -3.57
N ASP A 162 -14.76 -8.81 -2.28
CA ASP A 162 -15.22 -7.90 -1.24
C ASP A 162 -14.28 -6.69 -1.15
N TYR A 163 -14.70 -5.61 -1.78
CA TYR A 163 -14.01 -4.32 -1.81
C TYR A 163 -14.96 -3.23 -2.35
N GLY A 164 -14.60 -1.98 -2.08
CA GLY A 164 -15.34 -0.80 -2.56
C GLY A 164 -16.57 -0.48 -1.73
N ALA A 165 -17.39 0.45 -2.23
CA ALA A 165 -18.55 0.96 -1.50
C ALA A 165 -19.75 -0.01 -1.47
N GLN A 166 -19.83 -0.94 -2.42
CA GLN A 166 -20.93 -1.92 -2.48
C GLN A 166 -20.61 -3.13 -1.61
N THR A 167 -21.54 -3.51 -0.74
CA THR A 167 -21.40 -4.71 0.07
C THR A 167 -21.55 -5.98 -0.77
N VAL A 168 -20.98 -7.09 -0.30
CA VAL A 168 -21.18 -8.42 -0.91
C VAL A 168 -22.67 -8.74 -1.07
N ALA A 169 -23.51 -8.38 -0.10
CA ALA A 169 -24.95 -8.59 -0.17
C ALA A 169 -25.60 -7.80 -1.32
N GLN A 170 -25.18 -6.54 -1.53
CA GLN A 170 -25.65 -5.72 -2.65
C GLN A 170 -25.20 -6.29 -4.00
N LYS A 171 -23.94 -6.76 -4.10
CA LYS A 171 -23.42 -7.41 -5.31
C LYS A 171 -24.18 -8.69 -5.64
N LYS A 172 -24.41 -9.56 -4.65
CA LYS A 172 -25.23 -10.78 -4.79
C LYS A 172 -26.65 -10.45 -5.23
N LYS A 173 -27.29 -9.48 -4.58
CA LYS A 173 -28.66 -9.05 -4.90
C LYS A 173 -28.76 -8.62 -6.38
N ARG A 174 -27.84 -7.76 -6.84
CA ARG A 174 -27.80 -7.33 -8.23
C ARG A 174 -27.67 -8.50 -9.21
N LEU A 175 -26.79 -9.46 -8.93
CA LEU A 175 -26.59 -10.64 -9.78
C LEU A 175 -27.83 -11.55 -9.83
N LEU A 176 -28.54 -11.68 -8.71
CA LEU A 176 -29.74 -12.51 -8.60
C LEU A 176 -30.99 -11.85 -9.23
N GLU A 177 -31.02 -10.52 -9.31
CA GLU A 177 -32.13 -9.74 -9.86
C GLU A 177 -31.99 -9.48 -11.37
N ASP A 178 -30.82 -9.75 -11.96
CA ASP A 178 -30.59 -9.55 -13.39
C ASP A 178 -31.20 -10.70 -14.21
N PRO A 179 -32.26 -10.43 -15.01
CA PRO A 179 -32.91 -11.47 -15.80
C PRO A 179 -31.99 -12.08 -16.87
N ALA A 180 -30.96 -11.36 -17.34
CA ALA A 180 -30.01 -11.90 -18.31
C ALA A 180 -29.17 -13.04 -17.72
N LEU A 181 -29.02 -13.10 -16.40
CA LEU A 181 -28.22 -14.11 -15.71
C LEU A 181 -29.06 -15.24 -15.11
N ALA A 182 -30.38 -15.19 -15.26
CA ALA A 182 -31.30 -16.14 -14.63
C ALA A 182 -31.00 -17.61 -14.95
N ASP A 183 -30.41 -17.86 -16.14
CA ASP A 183 -30.07 -19.21 -16.58
C ASP A 183 -28.68 -19.70 -16.16
N VAL A 184 -27.82 -18.81 -15.65
CA VAL A 184 -26.46 -19.15 -15.22
C VAL A 184 -26.50 -20.12 -14.03
N PRO A 185 -25.75 -21.25 -14.05
CA PRO A 185 -25.77 -22.24 -12.98
C PRO A 185 -25.47 -21.66 -11.59
N ALA A 186 -24.46 -20.77 -11.47
CA ALA A 186 -24.14 -20.10 -10.22
C ALA A 186 -25.30 -19.26 -9.66
N ILE A 187 -26.11 -18.65 -10.52
CA ILE A 187 -27.27 -17.83 -10.13
C ILE A 187 -28.43 -18.72 -9.67
N LYS A 188 -28.79 -19.74 -10.47
CA LYS A 188 -29.83 -20.73 -10.14
C LYS A 188 -29.58 -21.38 -8.78
N ASN A 189 -28.33 -21.77 -8.53
CA ASN A 189 -27.93 -22.47 -7.33
C ASN A 189 -27.46 -21.54 -6.19
N LYS A 190 -27.48 -20.22 -6.41
CA LYS A 190 -26.99 -19.20 -5.45
C LYS A 190 -25.58 -19.49 -4.93
N ARG A 191 -24.71 -20.01 -5.82
CA ARG A 191 -23.35 -20.44 -5.52
C ARG A 191 -22.39 -19.26 -5.68
N PHE A 192 -22.04 -18.64 -4.55
CA PHE A 192 -21.12 -17.52 -4.49
C PHE A 192 -19.99 -17.79 -3.49
N ALA A 193 -18.74 -17.64 -3.93
CA ALA A 193 -17.59 -17.55 -3.05
C ALA A 193 -17.23 -16.07 -2.84
N VAL A 194 -16.56 -15.75 -1.74
CA VAL A 194 -16.15 -14.38 -1.40
C VAL A 194 -14.66 -14.35 -1.07
N LEU A 195 -13.95 -13.41 -1.67
CA LEU A 195 -12.56 -13.12 -1.37
C LEU A 195 -12.37 -11.61 -1.17
N PRO A 196 -11.75 -11.13 -0.09
CA PRO A 196 -11.28 -9.75 -0.03
C PRO A 196 -10.31 -9.47 -1.18
N LEU A 197 -10.33 -8.27 -1.78
CA LEU A 197 -9.38 -7.93 -2.87
C LEU A 197 -7.92 -8.10 -2.41
N SER A 198 -7.63 -7.80 -1.15
CA SER A 198 -6.30 -8.00 -0.54
C SER A 198 -5.85 -9.46 -0.41
N ASP A 199 -6.78 -10.42 -0.51
CA ASP A 199 -6.48 -11.86 -0.52
C ASP A 199 -6.34 -12.37 -1.96
N ALA A 200 -6.83 -11.62 -2.94
CA ALA A 200 -6.85 -11.93 -4.36
C ALA A 200 -5.64 -11.35 -5.15
N VAL A 201 -4.84 -10.51 -4.52
CA VAL A 201 -3.62 -9.96 -5.11
C VAL A 201 -2.38 -10.66 -4.56
N LEU A 202 -1.26 -10.53 -5.25
CA LEU A 202 0.00 -11.09 -4.78
C LEU A 202 0.38 -10.50 -3.42
N GLY A 203 0.70 -11.38 -2.49
CA GLY A 203 1.11 -11.02 -1.15
C GLY A 203 1.14 -12.22 -0.21
N VAL A 204 1.54 -11.97 1.03
CA VAL A 204 1.68 -12.99 2.08
C VAL A 204 0.38 -13.74 2.43
N ARG A 205 -0.76 -13.25 1.94
CA ARG A 205 -2.09 -13.85 2.17
C ARG A 205 -2.45 -14.94 1.16
N ALA A 206 -1.72 -15.05 0.05
CA ALA A 206 -2.06 -15.97 -1.04
C ALA A 206 -2.21 -17.44 -0.60
N PRO A 207 -1.34 -18.03 0.26
CA PRO A 207 -1.54 -19.40 0.72
C PRO A 207 -2.86 -19.60 1.47
N ALA A 208 -3.16 -18.73 2.44
CA ALA A 208 -4.42 -18.79 3.17
C ALA A 208 -5.64 -18.47 2.29
N ALA A 209 -5.48 -17.64 1.25
CA ALA A 209 -6.54 -17.35 0.30
C ALA A 209 -6.93 -18.58 -0.53
N VAL A 210 -5.95 -19.41 -0.91
CA VAL A 210 -6.20 -20.70 -1.59
C VAL A 210 -7.04 -21.62 -0.72
N GLU A 211 -6.68 -21.77 0.56
CA GLU A 211 -7.40 -22.62 1.51
C GLU A 211 -8.84 -22.13 1.72
N LYS A 212 -9.02 -20.84 2.05
CA LYS A 212 -10.34 -20.22 2.22
C LYS A 212 -11.22 -20.32 0.98
N LEU A 213 -10.62 -20.22 -0.22
CA LEU A 213 -11.37 -20.36 -1.45
C LEU A 213 -11.74 -21.83 -1.69
N ALA A 214 -10.81 -22.76 -1.45
CA ALA A 214 -11.05 -24.20 -1.60
C ALA A 214 -12.22 -24.68 -0.73
N GLU A 215 -12.30 -24.24 0.53
CA GLU A 215 -13.42 -24.55 1.43
C GLU A 215 -14.77 -24.06 0.88
N GLN A 216 -14.80 -22.89 0.22
CA GLN A 216 -16.01 -22.33 -0.36
C GLN A 216 -16.39 -23.00 -1.70
N LEU A 217 -15.39 -23.43 -2.47
CA LEU A 217 -15.62 -24.15 -3.73
C LEU A 217 -16.07 -25.59 -3.48
N HIS A 218 -15.48 -26.26 -2.48
CA HIS A 218 -15.65 -27.68 -2.18
C HIS A 218 -16.16 -27.92 -0.74
N PRO A 219 -17.35 -27.42 -0.37
CA PRO A 219 -17.84 -27.50 1.01
C PRO A 219 -18.09 -28.94 1.48
N ASP A 220 -18.22 -29.89 0.56
CA ASP A 220 -18.48 -31.30 0.86
C ASP A 220 -17.21 -32.11 1.15
N VAL A 221 -16.03 -31.57 0.79
CA VAL A 221 -14.72 -32.23 0.97
C VAL A 221 -14.03 -31.75 2.26
N ALA A 222 -14.37 -30.56 2.75
CA ALA A 222 -13.78 -29.97 3.96
C ALA A 222 -14.35 -30.53 5.30
N ARG A 223 -14.99 -31.70 5.28
CA ARG A 223 -15.54 -32.40 6.46
C ARG A 223 -14.78 -33.67 6.80
#